data_AF-A0A923QS82-F1
#
_entry.id   AF-A0A923QS82-F1
#
_cell.length_a   1.000
_cell.length_b   1.000
_cell.length_c   1.000
_cell.angle_alpha   90.00
_cell.angle_beta   90.00
_cell.angle_gamma   90.00
#
_symmetry.space_group_name_H-M   'P 1'
#
loop_
_entity.id
_entity.type
_entity.pdbx_description
1 polymer ?
#
loop_
_entity_poly.entity_id
_entity_poly.type
_entity_poly.pdbx_seq_one_letter_code
_entity_poly.pdbx_strand_id
1 'polypeptide(L)'
;MLDNEPIRLNKFISESGLCSRREADAHIEQGVVTVNGKKAVVGTKVFQGDQVVVNGNKIKAKKKEEEVYLAFNKPSGITSTTEESVKDNIIEYISYHKRIFPVGRLDKDSQGLIFLTSNGDIVNKILRAGNKHEKEYLVTVNKPITDAFIEAMGKGVPILGETTKKCFVRKESAIIFRIILVQGLNRQIRRMCEQFGYEVTRLERIRIMNVGLKGLPPGEWRELTPKELDGIAAMVRNSTATEEASQSKHAVKKTPGKTAKKSLVKTKSNPDNRGKSKPFTAYKTAAKKSKPGYRKLATGVTKVKSKVGSKNKSNRKPANAKSGNKGRKR
;
A
#
# COMPACT_ATOMS: atom_id res chain seq x y z
N MET A 1 7.32 31.05 -11.12
CA MET A 1 8.42 30.52 -11.94
C MET A 1 9.23 29.57 -11.08
N LEU A 2 9.15 28.27 -11.31
CA LEU A 2 10.03 27.18 -10.81
C LEU A 2 9.33 25.83 -11.11
N ASP A 3 9.32 25.40 -12.38
CA ASP A 3 8.90 24.05 -12.78
C ASP A 3 9.83 23.52 -13.90
N ASN A 4 11.14 23.75 -13.74
CA ASN A 4 12.15 23.24 -14.70
C ASN A 4 12.93 22.05 -14.12
N GLU A 5 12.35 21.32 -13.16
CA GLU A 5 12.97 20.08 -12.71
C GLU A 5 12.75 18.97 -13.74
N PRO A 6 13.82 18.28 -14.17
CA PRO A 6 13.71 17.23 -15.17
C PRO A 6 12.99 16.01 -14.58
N ILE A 7 11.95 15.54 -15.25
CA ILE A 7 11.19 14.34 -14.88
C ILE A 7 11.71 13.13 -15.65
N ARG A 8 11.71 11.95 -15.02
CA ARG A 8 12.14 10.71 -15.69
C ARG A 8 11.15 10.38 -16.82
N LEU A 9 11.67 10.02 -17.99
CA LEU A 9 10.87 9.76 -19.20
C LEU A 9 9.78 8.70 -18.97
N ASN A 10 10.09 7.63 -18.24
CA ASN A 10 9.10 6.60 -17.90
C ASN A 10 7.94 7.12 -17.04
N LYS A 11 8.20 8.13 -16.19
CA LYS A 11 7.19 8.82 -15.40
C LYS A 11 6.32 9.69 -16.32
N PHE A 12 6.95 10.50 -17.17
CA PHE A 12 6.24 11.35 -18.15
C PHE A 12 5.29 10.54 -19.04
N ILE A 13 5.77 9.43 -19.62
CA ILE A 13 4.97 8.55 -20.46
C ILE A 13 3.81 7.95 -19.65
N SER A 14 4.07 7.50 -18.43
CA SER A 14 3.02 6.90 -17.61
C SER A 14 1.95 7.92 -17.18
N GLU A 15 2.36 9.15 -16.87
CA GLU A 15 1.45 10.24 -16.49
C GLU A 15 0.59 10.73 -17.66
N SER A 16 1.05 10.58 -18.90
CA SER A 16 0.19 10.82 -20.07
C SER A 16 -1.02 9.87 -20.13
N GLY A 17 -0.97 8.76 -19.39
CA GLY A 17 -2.00 7.73 -19.38
C GLY A 17 -1.77 6.62 -20.40
N LEU A 18 -0.69 6.67 -21.18
CA LEU A 18 -0.39 5.67 -22.22
C LEU A 18 -0.19 4.26 -21.64
N CYS A 19 0.65 4.13 -20.62
CA CYS A 19 0.98 2.83 -20.02
C CYS A 19 1.51 2.97 -18.58
N SER A 20 1.86 1.86 -17.94
CA SER A 20 2.57 1.85 -16.66
C SER A 20 4.04 2.29 -16.82
N ARG A 21 4.69 2.67 -15.73
CA ARG A 21 6.12 3.03 -15.77
C ARG A 21 7.02 1.88 -16.25
N ARG A 22 6.66 0.63 -15.94
CA ARG A 22 7.42 -0.56 -16.37
C ARG A 22 7.26 -0.83 -17.86
N GLU A 23 6.05 -0.69 -18.38
CA GLU A 23 5.80 -0.76 -19.82
C GLU A 23 6.48 0.39 -20.56
N ALA A 24 6.50 1.58 -19.97
CA ALA A 24 7.26 2.71 -20.52
C ALA A 24 8.75 2.40 -20.59
N ASP A 25 9.35 1.81 -19.54
CA ASP A 25 10.74 1.34 -19.59
C ASP A 25 10.94 0.28 -20.68
N ALA A 26 10.03 -0.69 -20.82
CA ALA A 26 10.10 -1.69 -21.89
C ALA A 26 10.05 -1.07 -23.30
N HIS A 27 9.20 -0.07 -23.54
CA HIS A 27 9.18 0.66 -24.81
C HIS A 27 10.48 1.44 -25.07
N ILE A 28 11.07 2.01 -24.02
CA ILE A 28 12.36 2.69 -24.12
C ILE A 28 13.46 1.68 -24.49
N GLU A 29 13.50 0.51 -23.84
CA GLU A 29 14.46 -0.57 -24.12
C GLU A 29 14.31 -1.12 -25.55
N GLN A 30 13.08 -1.21 -26.06
CA GLN A 30 12.79 -1.60 -27.45
C GLN A 30 13.23 -0.54 -28.48
N GLY A 31 13.62 0.66 -28.05
CA GLY A 31 14.08 1.73 -28.94
C GLY A 31 12.96 2.39 -29.75
N VAL A 32 11.69 2.24 -29.31
CA VAL A 32 10.50 2.83 -29.96
C VAL A 32 10.08 4.17 -29.36
N VAL A 33 10.91 4.74 -28.47
CA VAL A 33 10.70 6.03 -27.83
C VAL A 33 11.77 7.02 -28.25
N THR A 34 11.36 8.21 -28.70
CA THR A 34 12.27 9.32 -29.01
C THR A 34 11.95 10.56 -28.18
N VAL A 35 13.00 11.33 -27.88
CA VAL A 35 12.92 12.67 -27.27
C VAL A 35 13.63 13.63 -28.22
N ASN A 36 12.92 14.63 -28.71
CA ASN A 36 13.43 15.61 -29.69
C ASN A 36 14.08 14.93 -30.91
N GLY A 37 13.46 13.86 -31.41
CA GLY A 37 13.93 13.09 -32.57
C GLY A 37 15.07 12.10 -32.29
N LYS A 38 15.65 12.07 -31.08
CA LYS A 38 16.72 11.13 -30.71
C LYS A 38 16.16 9.95 -29.92
N LYS A 39 16.62 8.73 -30.18
CA LYS A 39 16.24 7.53 -29.40
C LYS A 39 16.61 7.72 -27.93
N ALA A 40 15.65 7.46 -27.05
CA ALA A 40 15.86 7.54 -25.61
C ALA A 40 16.44 6.23 -25.05
N VAL A 41 17.03 6.30 -23.86
CA VAL A 41 17.52 5.14 -23.10
C VAL A 41 16.90 5.13 -21.70
N VAL A 42 16.93 3.97 -21.04
CA VAL A 42 16.35 3.85 -19.70
C VAL A 42 17.05 4.83 -18.75
N GLY A 43 16.25 5.63 -18.04
CA GLY A 43 16.77 6.67 -17.15
C GLY A 43 16.87 8.07 -17.78
N THR A 44 16.65 8.23 -19.09
CA THR A 44 16.49 9.54 -19.72
C THR A 44 15.49 10.39 -18.94
N LYS A 45 15.80 11.68 -18.79
CA LYS A 45 14.88 12.67 -18.24
C LYS A 45 14.44 13.64 -19.34
N VAL A 46 13.27 14.22 -19.17
CA VAL A 46 12.67 15.20 -20.08
C VAL A 46 12.38 16.50 -19.33
N PHE A 47 12.54 17.60 -20.04
CA PHE A 47 12.29 18.96 -19.58
C PHE A 47 10.98 19.49 -20.17
N GLN A 48 10.50 20.61 -19.61
CA GLN A 48 9.37 21.31 -20.18
C GLN A 48 9.70 21.75 -21.63
N GLY A 49 8.83 21.38 -22.57
CA GLY A 49 9.00 21.69 -24.01
C GLY A 49 9.62 20.56 -24.83
N ASP A 50 10.21 19.55 -24.20
CA ASP A 50 10.71 18.38 -24.93
C ASP A 50 9.57 17.64 -25.66
N GLN A 51 9.83 17.28 -26.91
CA GLN A 51 8.91 16.49 -27.72
C GLN A 51 9.18 15.00 -27.52
N VAL A 52 8.29 14.34 -26.78
CA VAL A 52 8.34 12.90 -26.58
C VAL A 52 7.43 12.20 -27.58
N VAL A 53 7.95 11.18 -28.25
CA VAL A 53 7.22 10.35 -29.20
C VAL A 53 7.36 8.88 -28.81
N VAL A 54 6.24 8.15 -28.72
CA VAL A 54 6.21 6.70 -28.46
C VAL A 54 5.48 6.03 -29.61
N ASN A 55 6.13 5.07 -30.28
CA ASN A 55 5.56 4.40 -31.47
C ASN A 55 5.04 5.39 -32.54
N GLY A 56 5.77 6.49 -32.77
CA GLY A 56 5.37 7.53 -33.74
C GLY A 56 4.32 8.53 -33.23
N ASN A 57 3.71 8.30 -32.07
CA ASN A 57 2.69 9.18 -31.50
C ASN A 57 3.29 10.19 -30.52
N LYS A 58 3.03 11.49 -30.74
CA LYS A 58 3.44 12.56 -29.83
C LYS A 58 2.68 12.46 -28.50
N ILE A 59 3.43 12.39 -27.40
CA ILE A 59 2.88 12.31 -26.05
C ILE A 59 2.88 13.70 -25.43
N LYS A 60 1.73 14.09 -24.87
CA LYS A 60 1.57 15.35 -24.15
C LYS A 60 1.58 15.11 -22.64
N ALA A 61 2.16 16.05 -21.90
CA ALA A 61 1.98 16.10 -20.45
C ALA A 61 0.48 16.24 -20.13
N LYS A 62 0.02 15.49 -19.14
CA LYS A 62 -1.36 15.59 -18.69
C LYS A 62 -1.55 16.86 -17.86
N LYS A 63 -2.67 17.55 -18.05
CA LYS A 63 -3.01 18.71 -17.21
C LYS A 63 -3.41 18.22 -15.82
N LYS A 64 -3.07 18.98 -14.79
CA LYS A 64 -3.43 18.68 -13.39
C LYS A 64 -4.94 18.58 -13.17
N GLU A 65 -5.71 19.35 -13.92
CA GLU A 65 -7.18 19.33 -13.95
C GLU A 65 -7.77 18.00 -14.45
N GLU A 66 -6.96 17.14 -15.06
CA GLU A 66 -7.39 15.83 -15.57
C GLU A 66 -7.08 14.67 -14.61
N GLU A 67 -6.56 14.98 -13.42
CA GLU A 67 -6.31 14.02 -12.37
C GLU A 67 -7.62 13.43 -11.85
N VAL A 68 -7.61 12.11 -11.65
CA VAL A 68 -8.78 11.34 -11.21
C VAL A 68 -8.54 10.88 -9.79
N TYR A 69 -9.55 11.00 -8.95
CA TYR A 69 -9.52 10.55 -7.57
C TYR A 69 -10.85 9.91 -7.20
N LEU A 70 -10.87 8.59 -7.08
CA LEU A 70 -12.08 7.83 -6.77
C LEU A 70 -12.00 7.24 -5.37
N ALA A 71 -13.11 7.26 -4.64
CA ALA A 71 -13.39 6.36 -3.54
C ALA A 71 -14.22 5.19 -4.08
N PHE A 72 -13.76 3.98 -3.86
CA PHE A 72 -14.45 2.76 -4.26
C PHE A 72 -14.72 1.89 -3.04
N ASN A 73 -15.97 1.43 -2.88
CA ASN A 73 -16.30 0.40 -1.91
C ASN A 73 -16.11 -0.97 -2.57
N LYS A 74 -14.89 -1.49 -2.48
CA LYS A 74 -14.50 -2.74 -3.11
C LYS A 74 -15.28 -3.92 -2.51
N PRO A 75 -16.01 -4.72 -3.31
CA PRO A 75 -16.62 -5.94 -2.81
C PRO A 75 -15.56 -7.06 -2.65
N SER A 76 -15.90 -8.08 -1.85
CA SER A 76 -15.12 -9.32 -1.80
C SER A 76 -15.13 -10.00 -3.17
N GLY A 77 -14.05 -10.71 -3.50
CA GLY A 77 -13.88 -11.41 -4.78
C GLY A 77 -13.08 -10.62 -5.83
N ILE A 78 -13.03 -9.29 -5.72
CA ILE A 78 -12.26 -8.44 -6.65
C ILE A 78 -10.79 -8.39 -6.24
N THR A 79 -9.86 -8.45 -7.20
CA THR A 79 -8.41 -8.39 -6.93
C THR A 79 -7.88 -6.98 -7.15
N SER A 80 -7.18 -6.41 -6.15
CA SER A 80 -6.54 -5.09 -6.26
C SER A 80 -5.25 -5.14 -7.08
N THR A 81 -5.37 -5.31 -8.40
CA THR A 81 -4.27 -5.33 -9.37
C THR A 81 -4.64 -4.58 -10.66
N THR A 82 -3.63 -4.12 -11.40
CA THR A 82 -3.78 -3.55 -12.74
C THR A 82 -3.43 -4.54 -13.85
N GLU A 83 -3.10 -5.79 -13.50
CA GLU A 83 -2.76 -6.84 -14.46
C GLU A 83 -4.01 -7.34 -15.18
N GLU A 84 -4.05 -7.17 -16.50
CA GLU A 84 -5.19 -7.56 -17.35
C GLU A 84 -5.43 -9.07 -17.39
N SER A 85 -4.39 -9.88 -17.18
CA SER A 85 -4.51 -11.34 -17.14
C SER A 85 -5.22 -11.86 -15.89
N VAL A 86 -5.38 -11.02 -14.86
CA VAL A 86 -6.07 -11.40 -13.63
C VAL A 86 -7.57 -11.15 -13.79
N LYS A 87 -8.33 -12.25 -13.80
CA LYS A 87 -9.79 -12.20 -13.78
C LYS A 87 -10.30 -11.44 -12.54
N ASP A 88 -11.37 -10.68 -12.73
CA ASP A 88 -12.01 -9.89 -11.67
C ASP A 88 -11.03 -8.87 -11.04
N ASN A 89 -10.16 -8.27 -11.85
CA ASN A 89 -9.29 -7.20 -11.39
C ASN A 89 -10.07 -5.89 -11.20
N ILE A 90 -9.58 -5.05 -10.29
CA ILE A 90 -10.25 -3.81 -9.90
C ILE A 90 -10.40 -2.80 -11.04
N ILE A 91 -9.52 -2.81 -12.04
CA ILE A 91 -9.56 -1.88 -13.17
C ILE A 91 -10.69 -2.25 -14.12
N GLU A 92 -10.78 -3.52 -14.49
CA GLU A 92 -11.88 -4.07 -15.28
C GLU A 92 -13.22 -3.91 -14.58
N TYR A 93 -13.28 -4.21 -13.27
CA TYR A 93 -14.50 -4.07 -12.49
C TYR A 93 -15.06 -2.63 -12.52
N ILE A 94 -14.18 -1.62 -12.38
CA ILE A 94 -14.61 -0.21 -12.38
C ILE A 94 -14.87 0.29 -13.80
N SER A 95 -14.13 -0.21 -14.80
CA SER A 95 -14.28 0.17 -16.21
C SER A 95 -14.26 1.70 -16.43
N TYR A 96 -13.35 2.39 -15.74
CA TYR A 96 -13.26 3.84 -15.83
C TYR A 96 -12.70 4.29 -17.19
N HIS A 97 -13.24 5.37 -17.75
CA HIS A 97 -12.88 5.88 -19.09
C HIS A 97 -11.45 6.43 -19.20
N LYS A 98 -10.75 6.63 -18.08
CA LYS A 98 -9.34 7.05 -18.01
C LYS A 98 -8.52 5.98 -17.29
N ARG A 99 -7.24 5.87 -17.63
CA ARG A 99 -6.29 5.03 -16.89
C ARG A 99 -6.23 5.46 -15.43
N ILE A 100 -6.53 4.53 -14.52
CA ILE A 100 -6.44 4.66 -13.08
C ILE A 100 -5.71 3.46 -12.48
N PHE A 101 -5.27 3.58 -11.24
CA PHE A 101 -4.65 2.51 -10.46
C PHE A 101 -5.00 2.64 -8.99
N PRO A 102 -5.05 1.52 -8.23
CA PRO A 102 -5.42 1.54 -6.83
C PRO A 102 -4.32 2.17 -5.96
N VAL A 103 -4.74 2.95 -4.96
CA VAL A 103 -3.86 3.48 -3.90
C VAL A 103 -3.72 2.41 -2.83
N GLY A 104 -2.74 1.54 -3.02
CA GLY A 104 -2.51 0.38 -2.16
C GLY A 104 -3.39 -0.78 -2.56
N ARG A 105 -3.61 -1.70 -1.62
CA ARG A 105 -4.34 -2.95 -1.89
C ARG A 105 -5.28 -3.31 -0.75
N LEU A 106 -6.34 -4.03 -1.09
CA LEU A 106 -7.10 -4.88 -0.19
C LEU A 106 -6.96 -6.32 -0.70
N ASP A 107 -6.95 -7.28 0.22
CA ASP A 107 -6.94 -8.69 -0.17
C ASP A 107 -8.21 -9.03 -0.97
N LYS A 108 -8.15 -10.11 -1.77
CA LYS A 108 -9.29 -10.55 -2.58
C LYS A 108 -10.53 -10.82 -1.72
N ASP A 109 -10.32 -11.43 -0.55
CA ASP A 109 -11.32 -11.77 0.46
C ASP A 109 -11.73 -10.59 1.38
N SER A 110 -11.14 -9.40 1.17
CA SER A 110 -11.39 -8.20 1.97
C SER A 110 -12.17 -7.17 1.17
N GLN A 111 -12.95 -6.34 1.87
CA GLN A 111 -13.86 -5.39 1.27
C GLN A 111 -13.72 -3.97 1.87
N GLY A 112 -14.45 -3.03 1.30
CA GLY A 112 -14.52 -1.66 1.78
C GLY A 112 -13.68 -0.67 0.98
N LEU A 113 -13.41 0.46 1.61
CA LEU A 113 -12.87 1.66 0.98
C LEU A 113 -11.49 1.40 0.40
N ILE A 114 -11.30 1.71 -0.87
CA ILE A 114 -10.00 1.82 -1.53
C ILE A 114 -10.04 3.01 -2.47
N PHE A 115 -8.94 3.76 -2.55
CA PHE A 115 -8.86 4.84 -3.53
C PHE A 115 -8.32 4.34 -4.85
N LEU A 116 -8.71 4.99 -5.93
CA LEU A 116 -8.07 4.87 -7.23
C LEU A 116 -7.72 6.25 -7.76
N THR A 117 -6.62 6.33 -8.49
CA THR A 117 -6.17 7.60 -9.04
C THR A 117 -5.45 7.42 -10.36
N SER A 118 -5.39 8.49 -11.14
CA SER A 118 -4.47 8.62 -12.28
C SER A 118 -3.16 9.32 -11.92
N ASN A 119 -3.03 9.89 -10.70
CA ASN A 119 -1.84 10.57 -10.23
C ASN A 119 -0.94 9.64 -9.40
N GLY A 120 0.25 9.31 -9.94
CA GLY A 120 1.19 8.40 -9.28
C GLY A 120 1.91 9.01 -8.06
N ASP A 121 2.03 10.33 -8.01
CA ASP A 121 2.80 11.04 -6.99
C ASP A 121 2.12 11.00 -5.62
N ILE A 122 0.79 10.97 -5.60
CA ILE A 122 0.02 10.93 -4.34
C ILE A 122 0.03 9.53 -3.71
N VAL A 123 0.25 8.46 -4.49
CA VAL A 123 0.13 7.08 -4.04
C VAL A 123 1.10 6.80 -2.89
N ASN A 124 2.38 7.08 -3.10
CA ASN A 124 3.39 6.83 -2.08
C ASN A 124 3.19 7.73 -0.85
N LYS A 125 2.70 8.96 -1.05
CA LYS A 125 2.39 9.86 0.05
C LYS A 125 1.26 9.31 0.93
N ILE A 126 0.23 8.70 0.34
CA ILE A 126 -0.88 8.10 1.09
C ILE A 126 -0.50 6.76 1.76
N LEU A 127 0.39 5.98 1.14
CA LEU A 127 0.71 4.61 1.59
C LEU A 127 1.82 4.51 2.62
N ARG A 128 2.76 5.47 2.68
CA ARG A 128 3.93 5.34 3.56
C ARG A 128 3.55 5.34 5.03
N ALA A 129 4.01 4.31 5.76
CA ALA A 129 3.77 4.19 7.19
C ALA A 129 4.44 5.29 8.03
N GLY A 130 5.51 5.90 7.51
CA GLY A 130 6.15 7.09 8.11
C GLY A 130 5.21 8.28 8.23
N ASN A 131 4.22 8.37 7.33
CA ASN A 131 3.24 9.46 7.33
C ASN A 131 2.08 9.25 8.32
N LYS A 132 2.05 8.08 8.98
CA LYS A 132 1.07 7.74 10.03
C LYS A 132 -0.39 7.91 9.59
N HIS A 133 -0.69 7.70 8.32
CA HIS A 133 -2.05 7.81 7.80
C HIS A 133 -2.91 6.64 8.26
N GLU A 134 -3.94 6.98 9.02
CA GLU A 134 -4.86 6.00 9.58
C GLU A 134 -5.72 5.31 8.52
N LYS A 135 -5.91 4.01 8.73
CA LYS A 135 -6.84 3.16 8.01
C LYS A 135 -7.65 2.42 9.07
N GLU A 136 -8.96 2.57 9.01
CA GLU A 136 -9.88 2.02 9.99
C GLU A 136 -10.64 0.84 9.41
N TYR A 137 -10.72 -0.22 10.19
CA TYR A 137 -11.33 -1.47 9.79
C TYR A 137 -12.37 -1.90 10.81
N LEU A 138 -13.44 -2.51 10.30
CA LEU A 138 -14.39 -3.29 11.07
C LEU A 138 -14.15 -4.78 10.75
N VAL A 139 -13.92 -5.57 11.79
CA VAL A 139 -13.47 -6.96 11.67
C VAL A 139 -14.45 -7.86 12.39
N THR A 140 -14.98 -8.85 11.69
CA THR A 140 -15.79 -9.93 12.27
C THR A 140 -14.94 -11.19 12.35
N VAL A 141 -15.02 -11.87 13.50
CA VAL A 141 -14.27 -13.10 13.78
C VAL A 141 -15.21 -14.28 14.06
N ASN A 142 -14.65 -15.49 14.04
CA ASN A 142 -15.36 -16.75 14.20
C ASN A 142 -15.83 -17.07 15.64
N LYS A 143 -15.32 -16.36 16.66
CA LYS A 143 -15.64 -16.65 18.08
C LYS A 143 -15.66 -15.38 18.96
N PRO A 144 -16.27 -15.43 20.16
CA PRO A 144 -16.39 -14.25 21.02
C PRO A 144 -15.05 -13.60 21.39
N ILE A 145 -15.05 -12.27 21.40
CA ILE A 145 -13.92 -11.41 21.69
C ILE A 145 -13.82 -11.18 23.20
N THR A 146 -12.65 -11.46 23.75
CA THR A 146 -12.30 -11.20 25.15
C THR A 146 -11.57 -9.87 25.30
N ASP A 147 -11.57 -9.29 26.50
CA ASP A 147 -10.85 -8.04 26.76
C ASP A 147 -9.33 -8.25 26.68
N ALA A 148 -8.85 -9.43 27.10
CA ALA A 148 -7.46 -9.84 26.94
C ALA A 148 -7.02 -9.86 25.47
N PHE A 149 -7.88 -10.31 24.55
CA PHE A 149 -7.60 -10.24 23.11
C PHE A 149 -7.46 -8.80 22.63
N ILE A 150 -8.37 -7.90 23.04
CA ILE A 150 -8.34 -6.49 22.63
C ILE A 150 -7.05 -5.81 23.13
N GLU A 151 -6.70 -6.05 24.39
CA GLU A 151 -5.49 -5.49 25.00
C GLU A 151 -4.22 -6.02 24.30
N ALA A 152 -4.13 -7.34 24.08
CA ALA A 152 -2.99 -7.95 23.43
C ALA A 152 -2.85 -7.50 21.96
N MET A 153 -3.96 -7.43 21.22
CA MET A 153 -4.00 -6.95 19.84
C MET A 153 -3.49 -5.50 19.73
N GLY A 154 -3.88 -4.62 20.67
CA GLY A 154 -3.50 -3.21 20.68
C GLY A 154 -2.03 -2.95 21.05
N LYS A 155 -1.41 -3.84 21.84
CA LYS A 155 0.00 -3.71 22.30
C LYS A 155 1.04 -4.00 21.21
N GLY A 156 0.61 -4.51 20.06
CA GLY A 156 1.47 -4.97 18.98
C GLY A 156 1.66 -6.48 19.02
N VAL A 157 1.66 -7.10 17.85
CA VAL A 157 1.60 -8.57 17.70
C VAL A 157 2.78 -9.02 16.83
N PRO A 158 3.55 -10.05 17.23
CA PRO A 158 4.61 -10.59 16.39
C PRO A 158 4.03 -11.33 15.18
N ILE A 159 4.28 -10.83 13.98
CA ILE A 159 3.89 -11.45 12.70
C ILE A 159 4.99 -11.22 11.66
N LEU A 160 5.18 -12.16 10.72
CA LEU A 160 6.14 -11.98 9.61
C LEU A 160 7.58 -11.66 10.05
N GLY A 161 7.99 -12.07 11.25
CA GLY A 161 9.32 -11.79 11.80
C GLY A 161 9.51 -10.38 12.37
N GLU A 162 8.44 -9.57 12.46
CA GLU A 162 8.45 -8.25 13.10
C GLU A 162 7.27 -8.08 14.05
N THR A 163 7.36 -7.15 15.01
CA THR A 163 6.23 -6.79 15.87
C THR A 163 5.46 -5.64 15.26
N THR A 164 4.13 -5.80 15.10
CA THR A 164 3.30 -4.69 14.60
C THR A 164 3.39 -3.49 15.53
N LYS A 165 3.20 -2.29 14.97
CA LYS A 165 3.03 -1.07 15.76
C LYS A 165 1.81 -1.22 16.67
N LYS A 166 1.89 -0.60 17.85
CA LYS A 166 0.74 -0.40 18.73
C LYS A 166 -0.37 0.30 17.96
N CYS A 167 -1.60 -0.11 18.21
CA CYS A 167 -2.75 0.38 17.46
C CYS A 167 -3.98 0.47 18.35
N PHE A 168 -4.95 1.26 17.90
CA PHE A 168 -6.25 1.33 18.55
C PHE A 168 -7.06 0.09 18.19
N VAL A 169 -7.62 -0.57 19.21
CA VAL A 169 -8.52 -1.72 19.06
C VAL A 169 -9.68 -1.54 20.04
N ARG A 170 -10.92 -1.69 19.56
CA ARG A 170 -12.12 -1.58 20.40
C ARG A 170 -13.13 -2.65 20.02
N LYS A 171 -13.69 -3.32 21.03
CA LYS A 171 -14.81 -4.24 20.85
C LYS A 171 -16.08 -3.45 20.49
N GLU A 172 -16.78 -3.89 19.45
CA GLU A 172 -18.06 -3.31 18.99
C GLU A 172 -19.23 -4.23 19.32
N SER A 173 -19.01 -5.54 19.28
CA SER A 173 -19.99 -6.56 19.66
C SER A 173 -19.29 -7.82 20.17
N ALA A 174 -20.04 -8.90 20.42
CA ALA A 174 -19.46 -10.18 20.83
C ALA A 174 -18.39 -10.71 19.85
N ILE A 175 -18.56 -10.50 18.54
CA ILE A 175 -17.68 -11.05 17.50
C ILE A 175 -17.13 -9.99 16.54
N ILE A 176 -17.38 -8.70 16.80
CA ILE A 176 -16.91 -7.59 15.98
C ILE A 176 -16.00 -6.68 16.79
N PHE A 177 -14.84 -6.34 16.23
CA PHE A 177 -13.98 -5.27 16.74
C PHE A 177 -13.61 -4.27 15.65
N ARG A 178 -13.28 -3.07 16.08
CA ARG A 178 -12.71 -2.00 15.28
C ARG A 178 -11.21 -1.94 15.53
N ILE A 179 -10.43 -1.73 14.47
CA ILE A 179 -8.98 -1.55 14.54
C ILE A 179 -8.54 -0.41 13.62
N ILE A 180 -7.64 0.45 14.11
CA ILE A 180 -7.06 1.56 13.34
C ILE A 180 -5.57 1.33 13.18
N LEU A 181 -5.13 1.17 11.93
CA LEU A 181 -3.73 0.91 11.58
C LEU A 181 -3.12 2.09 10.83
N VAL A 182 -1.85 2.34 11.10
CA VAL A 182 -1.01 3.31 10.37
C VAL A 182 0.03 2.64 9.48
N GLN A 183 0.10 1.32 9.52
CA GLN A 183 0.95 0.48 8.66
C GLN A 183 0.08 -0.54 7.92
N GLY A 184 0.63 -1.18 6.88
CA GLY A 184 -0.10 -2.17 6.09
C GLY A 184 0.77 -3.34 5.67
N LEU A 185 1.04 -4.25 6.60
CA LEU A 185 1.77 -5.50 6.32
C LEU A 185 0.87 -6.49 5.54
N ASN A 186 1.47 -7.47 4.87
CA ASN A 186 0.72 -8.46 4.11
C ASN A 186 -0.25 -9.24 5.01
N ARG A 187 -1.56 -9.13 4.72
CA ARG A 187 -2.65 -9.78 5.48
C ARG A 187 -2.59 -9.48 6.98
N GLN A 188 -2.10 -8.29 7.37
CA GLN A 188 -1.76 -7.93 8.74
C GLN A 188 -2.83 -8.34 9.76
N ILE A 189 -4.06 -7.83 9.63
CA ILE A 189 -5.15 -8.05 10.61
C ILE A 189 -5.47 -9.54 10.74
N ARG A 190 -5.50 -10.28 9.62
CA ARG A 190 -5.79 -11.72 9.60
C ARG A 190 -4.71 -12.49 10.36
N ARG A 191 -3.43 -12.21 10.07
CA ARG A 191 -2.28 -12.82 10.78
C ARG A 191 -2.27 -12.48 12.27
N MET A 192 -2.60 -11.24 12.63
CA MET A 192 -2.70 -10.86 14.04
C MET A 192 -3.81 -11.64 14.76
N CYS A 193 -4.96 -11.85 14.13
CA CYS A 193 -6.03 -12.68 14.68
C CYS A 193 -5.61 -14.15 14.83
N GLU A 194 -4.92 -14.70 13.83
CA GLU A 194 -4.41 -16.08 13.83
C GLU A 194 -3.47 -16.33 15.02
N GLN A 195 -2.63 -15.35 15.42
CA GLN A 195 -1.75 -15.48 16.59
C GLN A 195 -2.51 -15.71 17.91
N PHE A 196 -3.77 -15.28 18.00
CA PHE A 196 -4.65 -15.49 19.14
C PHE A 196 -5.68 -16.62 18.91
N GLY A 197 -5.51 -17.39 17.83
CA GLY A 197 -6.41 -18.47 17.44
C GLY A 197 -7.78 -18.00 16.96
N TYR A 198 -7.89 -16.77 16.46
CA TYR A 198 -9.11 -16.23 15.84
C TYR A 198 -9.00 -16.29 14.32
N GLU A 199 -10.11 -16.59 13.66
CA GLU A 199 -10.24 -16.52 12.21
C GLU A 199 -11.12 -15.32 11.83
N VAL A 200 -10.69 -14.54 10.83
CA VAL A 200 -11.42 -13.38 10.34
C VAL A 200 -12.42 -13.82 9.26
N THR A 201 -13.71 -13.72 9.59
CA THR A 201 -14.82 -14.07 8.69
C THR A 201 -15.24 -12.90 7.80
N ARG A 202 -15.06 -11.66 8.27
CA ARG A 202 -15.34 -10.45 7.48
C ARG A 202 -14.31 -9.37 7.82
N LEU A 203 -13.71 -8.77 6.80
CA LEU A 203 -12.76 -7.67 6.95
C LEU A 203 -13.17 -6.51 6.04
N GLU A 204 -13.61 -5.41 6.64
CA GLU A 204 -14.07 -4.23 5.90
C GLU A 204 -13.27 -2.99 6.31
N ARG A 205 -12.60 -2.35 5.35
CA ARG A 205 -11.99 -1.04 5.57
C ARG A 205 -13.05 0.04 5.42
N ILE A 206 -13.35 0.77 6.47
CA ILE A 206 -14.44 1.75 6.47
C ILE A 206 -13.97 3.20 6.37
N ARG A 207 -12.68 3.47 6.62
CA ARG A 207 -12.10 4.80 6.53
C ARG A 207 -10.63 4.75 6.12
N ILE A 208 -10.23 5.73 5.33
CA ILE A 208 -8.83 6.07 5.04
C ILE A 208 -8.69 7.57 5.30
N MET A 209 -7.85 7.96 6.25
CA MET A 209 -7.67 9.38 6.62
C MET A 209 -9.01 10.05 6.96
N ASN A 210 -9.39 11.11 6.23
CA ASN A 210 -10.63 11.86 6.36
C ASN A 210 -11.79 11.32 5.52
N VAL A 211 -11.58 10.27 4.71
CA VAL A 211 -12.61 9.73 3.80
C VAL A 211 -13.20 8.46 4.40
N GLY A 212 -14.53 8.45 4.58
CA GLY A 212 -15.29 7.31 5.09
C GLY A 212 -16.13 6.62 4.01
N LEU A 213 -16.59 5.41 4.32
CA LEU A 213 -17.45 4.59 3.45
C LEU A 213 -18.93 5.01 3.48
N LYS A 214 -19.32 5.93 4.37
CA LYS A 214 -20.73 6.30 4.58
C LYS A 214 -21.35 6.80 3.27
N GLY A 215 -22.48 6.20 2.89
CA GLY A 215 -23.22 6.56 1.68
C GLY A 215 -22.62 6.01 0.38
N LEU A 216 -21.63 5.11 0.44
CA LEU A 216 -21.07 4.43 -0.73
C LEU A 216 -21.38 2.92 -0.66
N PRO A 217 -22.38 2.42 -1.42
CA PRO A 217 -22.75 1.01 -1.42
C PRO A 217 -21.61 0.08 -1.91
N PRO A 218 -21.58 -1.20 -1.51
CA PRO A 218 -20.61 -2.16 -2.03
C PRO A 218 -20.68 -2.28 -3.56
N GLY A 219 -19.53 -2.27 -4.22
CA GLY A 219 -19.44 -2.31 -5.67
C GLY A 219 -19.54 -0.95 -6.36
N GLU A 220 -19.88 0.12 -5.62
CA GLU A 220 -20.01 1.47 -6.17
C GLU A 220 -18.74 2.30 -5.92
N TRP A 221 -18.52 3.26 -6.81
CA TRP A 221 -17.48 4.26 -6.69
C TRP A 221 -18.05 5.68 -6.87
N ARG A 222 -17.34 6.66 -6.33
CA ARG A 222 -17.59 8.07 -6.56
C ARG A 222 -16.29 8.84 -6.63
N GLU A 223 -16.31 10.03 -7.20
CA GLU A 223 -15.19 10.96 -7.07
C GLU A 223 -15.04 11.42 -5.60
N LEU A 224 -13.80 11.67 -5.20
CA LEU A 224 -13.52 12.36 -3.95
C LEU A 224 -13.99 13.81 -4.04
N THR A 225 -14.67 14.27 -3.01
CA THR A 225 -15.12 15.67 -2.94
C THR A 225 -13.93 16.61 -2.77
N PRO A 226 -14.06 17.89 -3.16
CA PRO A 226 -12.99 18.88 -2.94
C PRO A 226 -12.52 18.94 -1.49
N LYS A 227 -13.45 18.91 -0.52
CA LYS A 227 -13.12 18.88 0.91
C LYS A 227 -12.33 17.63 1.32
N GLU A 228 -12.65 16.48 0.74
CA GLU A 228 -11.90 15.25 0.99
C GLU A 228 -10.48 15.34 0.42
N LEU A 229 -10.34 15.86 -0.80
CA LEU A 229 -9.04 16.09 -1.45
C LEU A 229 -8.18 17.10 -0.68
N ASP A 230 -8.76 18.20 -0.22
CA ASP A 230 -8.06 19.20 0.60
C ASP A 230 -7.54 18.59 1.90
N GLY A 231 -8.36 17.77 2.56
CA GLY A 231 -7.94 17.05 3.77
C GLY A 231 -6.78 16.07 3.49
N ILE A 232 -6.84 15.33 2.38
CA ILE A 232 -5.74 14.47 1.95
C ILE A 232 -4.48 15.31 1.68
N ALA A 233 -4.61 16.37 0.87
CA ALA A 233 -3.52 17.26 0.50
C ALA A 233 -2.83 17.89 1.72
N ALA A 234 -3.61 18.32 2.71
CA ALA A 234 -3.10 18.84 3.98
C ALA A 234 -2.30 17.77 4.75
N MET A 235 -2.80 16.53 4.82
CA MET A 235 -2.13 15.43 5.51
C MET A 235 -0.85 14.96 4.79
N VAL A 236 -0.78 15.06 3.46
CA VAL A 236 0.40 14.63 2.68
C VAL A 236 1.42 15.74 2.40
N ARG A 237 1.15 16.99 2.81
CA ARG A 237 1.95 18.18 2.45
C ARG A 237 3.45 18.03 2.76
N ASN A 238 3.78 17.41 3.89
CA ASN A 238 5.16 17.26 4.36
C ASN A 238 5.81 15.95 3.94
N SER A 239 5.08 15.06 3.24
CA SER A 239 5.61 13.78 2.77
C SER A 239 6.47 13.98 1.53
N THR A 240 7.75 13.62 1.64
CA THR A 240 8.61 13.42 0.48
C THR A 240 8.19 12.15 -0.27
N ALA A 241 8.38 12.11 -1.59
CA ALA A 241 8.03 10.95 -2.41
C ALA A 241 8.93 9.72 -2.14
N THR A 242 10.08 9.89 -1.47
CA THR A 242 11.07 8.85 -1.13
C THR A 242 11.24 8.70 0.39
N GLU A 243 11.48 7.46 0.87
CA GLU A 243 11.74 7.12 2.29
C GLU A 243 13.09 7.65 2.79
N GLU A 244 14.11 7.60 1.93
CA GLU A 244 15.47 8.11 2.22
C GLU A 244 15.48 9.60 2.59
N ALA A 245 14.59 10.39 1.96
CA ALA A 245 14.43 11.82 2.25
C ALA A 245 13.62 12.11 3.52
N SER A 246 12.88 11.12 4.04
CA SER A 246 12.12 11.23 5.30
C SER A 246 13.01 10.94 6.50
N GLN A 247 13.92 9.98 6.37
CA GLN A 247 14.86 9.59 7.42
C GLN A 247 16.00 10.60 7.60
N SER A 248 16.41 11.30 6.54
CA SER A 248 17.47 12.32 6.59
C SER A 248 17.09 13.62 7.30
N LYS A 249 15.80 13.89 7.53
CA LYS A 249 15.32 15.07 8.28
C LYS A 249 15.41 14.93 9.81
N HIS A 250 15.77 13.76 10.32
CA HIS A 250 15.98 13.50 11.76
C HIS A 250 17.45 13.42 12.19
N ALA A 251 18.41 13.80 11.32
CA ALA A 251 19.78 14.04 11.74
C ALA A 251 19.85 15.33 12.59
N VAL A 252 19.98 15.12 13.89
CA VAL A 252 20.15 16.08 14.99
C VAL A 252 20.95 17.33 14.59
N LYS A 253 20.34 18.52 14.74
CA LYS A 253 21.07 19.79 14.87
C LYS A 253 21.96 19.69 16.13
N LYS A 254 23.26 19.43 15.95
CA LYS A 254 24.26 19.68 16.99
C LYS A 254 24.38 21.19 17.18
N THR A 255 23.96 21.67 18.34
CA THR A 255 24.22 23.03 18.83
C THR A 255 25.74 23.20 19.03
N PRO A 256 26.35 24.35 18.68
CA PRO A 256 27.77 24.59 18.96
C PRO A 256 28.01 24.67 20.47
N GLY A 257 28.90 23.81 20.98
CA GLY A 257 29.25 23.77 22.40
C GLY A 257 29.94 25.06 22.84
N LYS A 258 29.43 25.64 23.93
CA LYS A 258 30.12 26.69 24.69
C LYS A 258 31.30 26.07 25.44
N THR A 259 32.44 26.71 25.28
CA THR A 259 33.71 26.53 25.98
C THR A 259 33.51 26.66 27.50
N ALA A 260 33.93 25.66 28.27
CA ALA A 260 34.03 25.73 29.73
C ALA A 260 35.50 25.65 30.16
N LYS A 261 35.91 26.64 30.94
CA LYS A 261 37.26 26.88 31.44
C LYS A 261 37.70 25.83 32.47
N LYS A 262 39.01 25.57 32.51
CA LYS A 262 39.76 24.91 33.59
C LYS A 262 39.62 25.69 34.91
N SER A 263 39.49 24.95 36.01
CA SER A 263 40.08 25.34 37.30
C SER A 263 40.41 24.09 38.13
N LEU A 264 41.65 24.05 38.63
CA LEU A 264 42.24 23.05 39.51
C LEU A 264 41.61 23.08 40.92
N VAL A 265 41.75 21.97 41.68
CA VAL A 265 42.56 21.86 42.93
C VAL A 265 42.02 20.78 43.92
N LYS A 266 42.97 19.89 44.31
CA LYS A 266 43.18 19.11 45.57
C LYS A 266 42.38 17.84 45.96
N THR A 267 43.08 16.71 45.79
CA THR A 267 43.58 15.73 46.80
C THR A 267 42.73 15.30 48.01
N LYS A 268 42.60 13.97 48.16
CA LYS A 268 42.99 13.13 49.33
C LYS A 268 42.69 11.65 48.99
N SER A 269 43.72 10.81 48.77
CA SER A 269 44.39 9.88 49.70
C SER A 269 43.72 8.48 49.80
N ASN A 270 44.49 7.49 49.33
CA ASN A 270 44.50 6.01 49.41
C ASN A 270 44.04 5.37 50.77
N PRO A 271 44.05 4.01 50.97
CA PRO A 271 44.29 2.88 50.03
C PRO A 271 43.39 1.61 50.22
N ASP A 272 43.61 0.63 49.33
CA ASP A 272 43.58 -0.84 49.51
C ASP A 272 42.32 -1.59 50.04
N ASN A 273 41.80 -2.50 49.21
CA ASN A 273 41.92 -3.93 49.55
C ASN A 273 41.85 -4.85 48.31
N ARG A 274 42.77 -5.82 48.27
CA ARG A 274 42.87 -6.92 47.27
C ARG A 274 42.19 -8.17 47.84
N GLY A 275 41.58 -8.97 46.97
CA GLY A 275 41.31 -10.40 47.23
C GLY A 275 40.20 -10.93 46.33
N LYS A 276 40.54 -11.70 45.28
CA LYS A 276 40.35 -13.18 45.17
C LYS A 276 38.85 -13.57 45.19
N SER A 277 38.26 -14.35 44.28
CA SER A 277 38.79 -15.48 43.51
C SER A 277 37.69 -16.07 42.58
N LYS A 278 38.12 -16.38 41.35
CA LYS A 278 37.81 -17.53 40.46
C LYS A 278 36.37 -17.93 40.02
N PRO A 279 36.25 -18.55 38.82
CA PRO A 279 35.02 -18.76 38.05
C PRO A 279 34.47 -20.19 38.20
N PHE A 280 33.22 -20.43 37.77
CA PHE A 280 32.69 -21.81 37.66
C PHE A 280 31.93 -22.06 36.33
N THR A 281 32.57 -22.91 35.52
CA THR A 281 32.09 -23.98 34.60
C THR A 281 30.73 -23.83 33.90
N ALA A 282 30.63 -23.83 32.56
CA ALA A 282 30.89 -24.91 31.60
C ALA A 282 29.97 -26.14 31.75
N TYR A 283 29.03 -26.28 30.80
CA TYR A 283 28.60 -27.59 30.32
C TYR A 283 28.72 -27.61 28.79
N LYS A 284 29.61 -28.49 28.31
CA LYS A 284 29.68 -28.99 26.94
C LYS A 284 29.16 -30.42 26.97
N THR A 285 28.36 -30.78 25.97
CA THR A 285 28.33 -32.07 25.26
C THR A 285 27.28 -31.93 24.17
N ALA A 286 27.29 -32.61 23.04
CA ALA A 286 28.31 -33.14 22.16
C ALA A 286 27.54 -33.46 20.85
N ALA A 287 28.18 -33.26 19.70
CA ALA A 287 27.57 -33.40 18.39
C ALA A 287 27.12 -34.83 18.07
N LYS A 288 26.10 -34.97 17.20
CA LYS A 288 26.07 -36.00 16.16
C LYS A 288 25.27 -35.56 14.92
N LYS A 289 25.94 -35.67 13.77
CA LYS A 289 25.44 -35.51 12.41
C LYS A 289 24.50 -36.66 12.05
N SER A 290 23.43 -36.39 11.30
CA SER A 290 22.97 -37.25 10.19
C SER A 290 21.82 -36.58 9.41
N LYS A 291 22.05 -36.31 8.11
CA LYS A 291 20.99 -36.19 7.09
C LYS A 291 20.45 -37.60 6.79
N PRO A 292 19.15 -37.73 6.47
CA PRO A 292 18.79 -38.13 5.10
C PRO A 292 17.64 -37.24 4.59
N GLY A 293 17.61 -36.79 3.33
CA GLY A 293 17.44 -37.64 2.15
C GLY A 293 15.95 -37.80 1.84
N TYR A 294 15.28 -36.74 1.37
CA TYR A 294 13.89 -36.82 0.92
C TYR A 294 13.83 -37.60 -0.41
N ARG A 295 13.21 -38.77 -0.36
CA ARG A 295 12.95 -39.67 -1.48
C ARG A 295 11.89 -39.05 -2.40
N LYS A 296 12.19 -39.04 -3.71
CA LYS A 296 11.21 -38.89 -4.80
C LYS A 296 10.22 -40.06 -4.74
N LEU A 297 8.92 -39.74 -4.84
CA LEU A 297 7.90 -40.67 -5.33
C LEU A 297 7.26 -40.03 -6.56
N ALA A 298 7.49 -40.67 -7.71
CA ALA A 298 6.78 -40.48 -8.94
C ALA A 298 5.91 -41.72 -9.16
N THR A 299 4.60 -41.52 -9.32
CA THR A 299 3.60 -42.40 -9.97
C THR A 299 2.27 -41.67 -9.81
N GLY A 300 1.37 -41.53 -10.77
CA GLY A 300 1.28 -42.07 -12.11
C GLY A 300 0.13 -41.36 -12.81
N VAL A 301 0.26 -41.29 -14.13
CA VAL A 301 -0.72 -40.76 -15.06
C VAL A 301 -1.90 -41.74 -15.14
N THR A 302 -3.12 -41.27 -14.91
CA THR A 302 -4.33 -41.91 -15.43
C THR A 302 -5.27 -40.86 -16.02
N LYS A 303 -5.37 -40.91 -17.35
CA LYS A 303 -6.42 -40.30 -18.18
C LYS A 303 -7.79 -40.82 -17.75
N VAL A 304 -8.74 -39.91 -17.56
CA VAL A 304 -10.16 -40.20 -17.81
C VAL A 304 -10.74 -39.06 -18.65
N LYS A 305 -11.19 -39.40 -19.86
CA LYS A 305 -12.06 -38.60 -20.72
C LYS A 305 -13.51 -38.81 -20.27
N SER A 306 -14.30 -37.75 -20.16
CA SER A 306 -15.74 -37.82 -20.46
C SER A 306 -16.29 -36.46 -20.88
N LYS A 307 -17.25 -36.55 -21.79
CA LYS A 307 -17.79 -35.55 -22.71
C LYS A 307 -18.83 -34.60 -22.06
N VAL A 308 -18.85 -33.37 -22.59
CA VAL A 308 -19.99 -32.58 -23.12
C VAL A 308 -21.27 -32.45 -22.28
N GLY A 309 -21.62 -31.19 -21.98
CA GLY A 309 -22.97 -30.74 -21.66
C GLY A 309 -23.08 -29.21 -21.79
N SER A 310 -23.90 -28.75 -22.73
CA SER A 310 -24.10 -27.35 -23.16
C SER A 310 -25.30 -26.67 -22.46
N LYS A 311 -25.37 -25.33 -22.59
CA LYS A 311 -26.46 -24.36 -22.26
C LYS A 311 -26.30 -23.64 -20.90
N ASN A 312 -26.56 -22.35 -20.72
CA ASN A 312 -27.17 -21.33 -21.58
C ASN A 312 -26.79 -19.90 -21.09
N LYS A 313 -26.90 -18.93 -22.02
CA LYS A 313 -26.72 -17.48 -21.83
C LYS A 313 -27.70 -16.86 -20.82
N SER A 314 -27.29 -15.78 -20.14
CA SER A 314 -28.14 -14.57 -20.03
C SER A 314 -27.31 -13.30 -19.80
N ASN A 315 -27.55 -12.32 -20.67
CA ASN A 315 -27.07 -10.94 -20.66
C ASN A 315 -27.83 -10.11 -19.62
N ARG A 316 -27.16 -9.28 -18.81
CA ARG A 316 -27.75 -8.05 -18.25
C ARG A 316 -26.71 -6.93 -18.11
N LYS A 317 -26.83 -5.91 -18.97
CA LYS A 317 -26.38 -4.53 -18.73
C LYS A 317 -27.41 -3.82 -17.83
N PRO A 318 -27.00 -2.82 -17.03
CA PRO A 318 -27.88 -1.70 -16.71
C PRO A 318 -27.57 -0.49 -17.60
N ALA A 319 -28.65 0.17 -18.01
CA ALA A 319 -28.69 1.27 -18.95
C ALA A 319 -28.42 2.62 -18.27
N ASN A 320 -27.86 3.52 -19.09
CA ASN A 320 -27.75 4.95 -18.91
C ASN A 320 -29.13 5.58 -18.65
N ALA A 321 -29.29 6.32 -17.55
CA ALA A 321 -30.46 7.16 -17.33
C ALA A 321 -30.14 8.60 -17.76
N LYS A 322 -30.62 8.98 -18.95
CA LYS A 322 -30.89 10.37 -19.33
C LYS A 322 -32.26 10.41 -20.01
N SER A 323 -33.23 11.03 -19.36
CA SER A 323 -34.37 11.65 -20.03
C SER A 323 -34.79 12.86 -19.20
N GLY A 324 -34.42 14.04 -19.66
CA GLY A 324 -35.19 15.23 -19.38
C GLY A 324 -36.47 15.19 -20.21
N ASN A 325 -37.57 15.67 -19.64
CA ASN A 325 -38.58 16.34 -20.45
C ASN A 325 -39.21 17.50 -19.69
N LYS A 326 -39.43 18.57 -20.44
CA LYS A 326 -39.98 19.86 -20.03
C LYS A 326 -41.50 19.74 -19.78
N GLY A 327 -41.94 20.37 -18.69
CA GLY A 327 -43.03 21.36 -18.63
C GLY A 327 -44.44 21.02 -19.12
N ARG A 328 -45.44 21.26 -18.25
CA ARG A 328 -46.53 22.23 -18.50
C ARG A 328 -47.36 22.48 -17.23
N LYS A 329 -47.66 23.78 -17.00
CA LYS A 329 -48.87 24.41 -16.43
C LYS A 329 -49.82 23.49 -15.63
N ARG A 330 -50.16 23.80 -14.37
CA ARG A 330 -50.90 24.98 -13.89
C ARG A 330 -50.61 25.20 -12.41
#